data_AF-Q26C25-F1
#
_entry.id   AF-Q26C25-F1
#
_cell.length_a   1.000
_cell.length_b   1.000
_cell.length_c   1.000
_cell.angle_alpha   90.00
_cell.angle_beta   90.00
_cell.angle_gamma   90.00
#
_symmetry.space_group_name_H-M   'P 1'
#
loop_
_entity.id
_entity.type
_entity.pdbx_description
1 polymer ?
#
loop_
_entity_poly.entity_id
_entity_poly.type
_entity_poly.pdbx_seq_one_letter_code
_entity_poly.pdbx_strand_id
1 'polypeptide(L)'
;MSTHNTIISQIFKDSVLSQVESRMIEDKMERINLKKGSSLLQAQDTVYHQYYVDQGCLRTYYIDNAGREHTIQFAINDWWISDYTAFFNTGNAIMNIETIQDTTVYKISRSNMEELLQEIPQLETFFRKKMEGAFASFQKRILASLSQTARERYLSFITTYPNIEQSVKNYHIASYLGITTESLSRIRKEIAHSSVS
;
A
#
# COMPACT_ATOMS: atom_id res chain seq x y z
N MET A 1 -9.59 -33.49 -7.01
CA MET A 1 -8.31 -32.79 -7.18
C MET A 1 -8.39 -31.54 -6.34
N SER A 2 -7.87 -31.60 -5.12
CA SER A 2 -7.94 -30.50 -4.17
C SER A 2 -7.01 -29.40 -4.64
N THR A 3 -7.57 -28.28 -5.10
CA THR A 3 -6.83 -27.06 -5.36
C THR A 3 -6.20 -26.65 -4.02
N HIS A 4 -4.90 -26.92 -3.85
CA HIS A 4 -4.14 -26.23 -2.82
C HIS A 4 -4.17 -24.76 -3.21
N ASN A 5 -5.12 -24.01 -2.64
CA ASN A 5 -5.21 -22.57 -2.81
C ASN A 5 -4.08 -21.99 -1.96
N THR A 6 -2.89 -21.91 -2.54
CA THR A 6 -1.71 -21.37 -1.90
C THR A 6 -1.82 -19.85 -1.84
N ILE A 7 -1.09 -19.22 -0.93
CA ILE A 7 -0.99 -17.75 -0.95
C ILE A 7 -0.46 -17.25 -2.31
N ILE A 8 0.40 -18.03 -2.98
CA ILE A 8 0.94 -17.69 -4.30
C ILE A 8 -0.17 -17.56 -5.34
N SER A 9 -1.17 -18.44 -5.36
CA SER A 9 -2.30 -18.29 -6.28
C SER A 9 -3.17 -17.07 -5.97
N GLN A 10 -3.20 -16.60 -4.73
CA GLN A 10 -3.88 -15.35 -4.36
C GLN A 10 -3.07 -14.12 -4.81
N ILE A 11 -1.77 -14.10 -4.53
CA ILE A 11 -0.87 -12.98 -4.88
C ILE A 11 -0.83 -12.82 -6.41
N PHE A 12 -0.62 -13.91 -7.13
CA PHE A 12 -0.41 -13.94 -8.58
C PHE A 12 -1.66 -14.42 -9.33
N LYS A 13 -2.86 -14.11 -8.83
CA LYS A 13 -4.17 -14.54 -9.38
C LYS A 13 -4.40 -14.23 -10.86
N ASP A 14 -3.68 -13.25 -11.41
CA ASP A 14 -3.77 -12.83 -12.82
C ASP A 14 -2.69 -13.50 -13.71
N SER A 15 -1.96 -14.48 -13.19
CA SER A 15 -0.89 -15.23 -13.89
C SER A 15 -1.19 -16.73 -13.91
N VAL A 16 -0.75 -17.42 -14.97
CA VAL A 16 -0.94 -18.87 -15.13
C VAL A 16 0.35 -19.58 -14.72
N LEU A 17 0.48 -19.90 -13.44
CA LEU A 17 1.69 -20.52 -12.89
C LEU A 17 1.57 -22.05 -12.86
N SER A 18 2.62 -22.74 -13.33
CA SER A 18 2.81 -24.16 -13.09
C SER A 18 3.14 -24.43 -11.60
N GLN A 19 3.08 -25.70 -11.20
CA GLN A 19 3.43 -26.09 -9.84
C GLN A 19 4.90 -25.83 -9.50
N VAL A 20 5.80 -25.96 -10.48
CA VAL A 20 7.24 -25.70 -10.28
C VAL A 20 7.48 -24.21 -10.08
N GLU A 21 6.94 -23.37 -10.97
CA GLU A 21 7.00 -21.91 -10.84
C GLU A 21 6.41 -21.42 -9.52
N SER A 22 5.26 -21.98 -9.10
CA SER A 22 4.63 -21.62 -7.83
C SER A 22 5.54 -21.90 -6.62
N ARG A 23 6.25 -23.03 -6.62
CA ARG A 23 7.21 -23.38 -5.55
C ARG A 23 8.43 -22.46 -5.56
N MET A 24 8.97 -22.15 -6.74
CA MET A 24 10.09 -21.21 -6.87
C MET A 24 9.77 -19.83 -6.30
N ILE A 25 8.54 -19.35 -6.53
CA ILE A 25 8.05 -18.10 -5.94
C ILE A 25 7.92 -18.24 -4.42
N GLU A 26 7.28 -19.33 -3.94
CA GLU A 26 7.09 -19.59 -2.51
C GLU A 26 8.42 -19.61 -1.74
N ASP A 27 9.45 -20.26 -2.27
CA ASP A 27 10.78 -20.36 -1.65
C ASP A 27 11.50 -19.00 -1.55
N LYS A 28 11.10 -18.02 -2.37
CA LYS A 28 11.70 -16.68 -2.42
C LYS A 28 10.91 -15.62 -1.66
N MET A 29 9.72 -15.96 -1.16
CA MET A 29 8.85 -15.07 -0.39
C MET A 29 8.80 -15.50 1.09
N GLU A 30 8.97 -14.54 1.99
CA GLU A 30 8.91 -14.81 3.43
C GLU A 30 7.68 -14.16 4.06
N ARG A 31 6.87 -14.95 4.76
CA ARG A 31 5.72 -14.45 5.52
C ARG A 31 6.18 -13.76 6.81
N ILE A 32 5.72 -12.54 7.03
CA ILE A 32 5.98 -11.77 8.25
C ILE A 32 4.65 -11.37 8.89
N ASN A 33 4.55 -11.54 10.21
CA ASN A 33 3.45 -11.02 11.01
C ASN A 33 3.95 -9.83 11.84
N LEU A 34 3.25 -8.70 11.73
CA LEU A 34 3.58 -7.43 12.37
C LEU A 34 2.43 -7.02 13.28
N LYS A 35 2.77 -6.52 14.46
CA LYS A 35 1.78 -5.98 15.41
C LYS A 35 1.42 -4.56 15.07
N LYS A 36 0.16 -4.16 15.33
CA LYS A 36 -0.28 -2.76 15.21
C LYS A 36 0.74 -1.79 15.82
N GLY A 37 1.10 -0.76 15.07
CA GLY A 37 2.06 0.26 15.48
C GLY A 37 3.52 -0.12 15.23
N SER A 38 3.81 -1.29 14.68
CA SER A 38 5.17 -1.66 14.26
C SER A 38 5.60 -0.81 13.07
N SER A 39 6.85 -0.35 13.10
CA SER A 39 7.53 0.24 11.96
C SER A 39 8.05 -0.88 11.06
N LEU A 40 7.68 -0.85 9.77
CA LEU A 40 8.16 -1.77 8.75
C LEU A 40 9.42 -1.23 8.05
N LEU A 41 9.50 0.09 7.92
CA LEU A 41 10.59 0.81 7.26
C LEU A 41 10.66 2.22 7.84
N GLN A 42 11.87 2.69 8.14
CA GLN A 42 12.13 4.06 8.59
C GLN A 42 12.94 4.81 7.55
N ALA A 43 12.76 6.13 7.50
CA ALA A 43 13.61 6.97 6.69
C ALA A 43 15.08 6.74 7.07
N GLN A 44 15.97 6.76 6.08
CA GLN A 44 17.39 6.37 6.15
C GLN A 44 17.70 4.87 6.17
N ASP A 45 16.71 3.98 6.32
CA ASP A 45 16.96 2.54 6.18
C ASP A 45 17.33 2.19 4.73
N THR A 46 18.27 1.26 4.56
CA THR A 46 18.52 0.68 3.23
C THR A 46 17.38 -0.26 2.83
N VAL A 47 16.83 -0.08 1.63
CA VAL A 47 15.61 -0.77 1.21
C VAL A 47 15.92 -1.94 0.29
N TYR A 48 15.92 -3.15 0.86
CA TYR A 48 16.19 -4.39 0.12
C TYR A 48 14.93 -5.14 -0.34
N HIS A 49 13.78 -4.84 0.26
CA HIS A 49 12.57 -5.64 0.12
C HIS A 49 11.37 -4.80 -0.32
N GLN A 50 10.46 -5.47 -1.00
CA GLN A 50 9.07 -5.02 -1.14
C GLN A 50 8.14 -6.04 -0.49
N TYR A 51 6.93 -5.59 -0.18
CA TYR A 51 5.99 -6.35 0.64
C TYR A 51 4.64 -6.44 -0.06
N TYR A 52 4.08 -7.65 -0.13
CA TYR A 52 2.68 -7.87 -0.45
C TYR A 52 1.86 -7.88 0.83
N VAL A 53 0.77 -7.11 0.86
CA VAL A 53 -0.15 -7.06 2.01
C VAL A 53 -1.22 -8.13 1.84
N ASP A 54 -1.11 -9.21 2.62
CA ASP A 54 -2.11 -10.27 2.64
C ASP A 54 -3.31 -9.86 3.50
N GLN A 55 -3.02 -9.38 4.71
CA GLN A 55 -4.02 -8.89 5.65
C GLN A 55 -3.46 -7.71 6.42
N GLY A 56 -4.23 -6.64 6.59
CA GLY A 56 -3.76 -5.52 7.38
C GLY A 56 -4.07 -4.18 6.76
N CYS A 57 -3.51 -3.15 7.37
CA CYS A 57 -3.49 -1.80 6.85
C CYS A 57 -2.17 -1.17 7.27
N LEU A 58 -1.40 -0.71 6.29
CA LEU A 58 -0.16 0.03 6.51
C LEU A 58 -0.33 1.46 6.05
N ARG A 59 0.47 2.35 6.63
CA ARG A 59 0.54 3.77 6.27
C ARG A 59 1.96 4.10 5.83
N THR A 60 2.10 4.66 4.63
CA THR A 60 3.33 5.28 4.16
C THR A 60 3.24 6.78 4.39
N TYR A 61 4.26 7.38 5.02
CA TYR A 61 4.29 8.81 5.29
C TYR A 61 5.70 9.40 5.22
N TYR A 62 5.77 10.68 4.86
CA TYR A 62 6.99 11.48 4.83
C TYR A 62 7.01 12.44 6.03
N ILE A 63 8.19 12.72 6.60
CA ILE A 63 8.34 13.71 7.67
C ILE A 63 9.05 14.93 7.06
N ASP A 64 8.41 16.10 7.11
CA ASP A 64 9.01 17.33 6.60
C ASP A 64 10.06 17.94 7.55
N ASN A 65 10.76 18.98 7.10
CA ASN A 65 11.79 19.67 7.88
C ASN A 65 11.26 20.31 9.18
N ALA A 66 9.94 20.49 9.31
CA ALA A 66 9.29 20.98 10.52
C ALA A 66 8.82 19.84 11.44
N GLY A 67 9.14 18.58 11.10
CA GLY A 67 8.73 17.39 11.85
C GLY A 67 7.29 16.97 11.61
N ARG A 68 6.61 17.51 10.59
CA ARG A 68 5.20 17.17 10.31
C ARG A 68 5.09 15.95 9.41
N GLU A 69 4.19 15.05 9.77
CA GLU A 69 3.87 13.86 8.98
C GLU A 69 2.91 14.16 7.83
N HIS A 70 3.33 13.77 6.62
CA HIS A 70 2.56 13.83 5.39
C HIS A 70 2.24 12.41 4.95
N THR A 71 1.01 11.96 5.15
CA THR A 71 0.57 10.62 4.73
C THR A 71 0.50 10.56 3.21
N ILE A 72 1.30 9.67 2.62
CA ILE A 72 1.37 9.46 1.18
C ILE A 72 0.38 8.40 0.73
N GLN A 73 0.22 7.31 1.47
CA GLN A 73 -0.63 6.19 1.05
C GLN A 73 -1.07 5.35 2.26
N PHE A 74 -2.25 4.74 2.15
CA PHE A 74 -2.59 3.57 2.95
C PHE A 74 -2.52 2.33 2.06
N ALA A 75 -1.84 1.27 2.48
CA ALA A 75 -1.86 -0.01 1.78
C ALA A 75 -2.76 -0.99 2.53
N ILE A 76 -3.64 -1.66 1.79
CA ILE A 76 -4.59 -2.65 2.29
C ILE A 76 -4.35 -3.99 1.56
N ASN A 77 -5.17 -4.99 1.83
CA ASN A 77 -5.08 -6.30 1.20
C ASN A 77 -4.93 -6.22 -0.33
N ASP A 78 -4.11 -7.12 -0.89
CA ASP A 78 -3.77 -7.21 -2.33
C ASP A 78 -2.91 -6.06 -2.89
N TRP A 79 -2.34 -5.24 -2.02
CA TRP A 79 -1.44 -4.16 -2.43
C TRP A 79 0.02 -4.51 -2.20
N TRP A 80 0.87 -4.00 -3.08
CA TRP A 80 2.32 -4.03 -2.92
C TRP A 80 2.80 -2.70 -2.35
N ILE A 81 3.70 -2.75 -1.38
CA ILE A 81 4.22 -1.58 -0.69
C ILE A 81 5.74 -1.68 -0.48
N SER A 82 6.42 -0.57 -0.68
CA SER A 82 7.80 -0.30 -0.29
C SER A 82 8.06 1.21 -0.40
N ASP A 83 9.26 1.66 -0.06
CA ASP A 83 9.76 2.93 -0.58
C ASP A 83 10.35 2.70 -1.97
N TYR A 84 9.52 2.85 -3.01
CA TYR A 84 9.93 2.58 -4.38
C TYR A 84 11.03 3.52 -4.89
N THR A 85 11.23 4.70 -4.27
CA THR A 85 12.34 5.57 -4.65
C THR A 85 13.68 4.95 -4.27
N ALA A 86 13.75 4.32 -3.09
CA ALA A 86 14.93 3.65 -2.57
C ALA A 86 15.08 2.23 -3.13
N PHE A 87 13.99 1.47 -3.22
CA PHE A 87 13.97 0.09 -3.69
C PHE A 87 14.51 -0.04 -5.13
N PHE A 88 14.07 0.82 -6.06
CA PHE A 88 14.49 0.76 -7.46
C PHE A 88 15.84 1.43 -7.73
N ASN A 89 16.20 2.50 -7.00
CA ASN A 89 17.45 3.23 -7.23
C ASN A 89 18.61 2.79 -6.32
N THR A 90 18.43 1.74 -5.50
CA THR A 90 19.42 1.25 -4.54
C THR A 90 19.88 2.38 -3.61
N GLY A 91 18.95 2.86 -2.78
CA GLY A 91 19.19 3.97 -1.87
C GLY A 91 18.61 3.75 -0.47
N ASN A 92 18.71 4.81 0.32
CA ASN A 92 18.06 4.89 1.61
C ASN A 92 16.62 5.37 1.45
N ALA A 93 15.74 4.83 2.27
CA ALA A 93 14.36 5.27 2.39
C ALA A 93 14.27 6.78 2.66
N ILE A 94 13.34 7.44 1.98
CA ILE A 94 12.94 8.81 2.28
C ILE A 94 11.59 8.86 3.00
N MET A 95 10.82 7.77 2.95
CA MET A 95 9.54 7.62 3.63
C MET A 95 9.65 6.65 4.81
N ASN A 96 8.61 6.66 5.65
CA ASN A 96 8.40 5.69 6.71
C ASN A 96 7.18 4.83 6.35
N ILE A 97 7.18 3.58 6.78
CA ILE A 97 6.03 2.67 6.68
C ILE A 97 5.74 2.10 8.06
N GLU A 98 4.51 2.24 8.50
CA GLU A 98 4.03 1.66 9.76
C GLU A 98 2.76 0.83 9.55
N THR A 99 2.51 -0.06 10.49
CA THR A 99 1.27 -0.84 10.56
C THR A 99 0.20 -0.11 11.37
N ILE A 100 -1.01 0.01 10.83
CA ILE A 100 -2.16 0.63 11.51
C ILE A 100 -3.02 -0.40 12.25
N GLN A 101 -2.93 -1.67 11.85
CA GLN A 101 -3.54 -2.82 12.51
C GLN A 101 -2.57 -4.00 12.47
N ASP A 102 -2.86 -5.07 13.21
CA ASP A 102 -2.11 -6.32 13.09
C ASP A 102 -2.12 -6.74 11.61
N THR A 103 -0.93 -6.99 11.06
CA THR A 103 -0.71 -7.09 9.62
C THR A 103 0.10 -8.34 9.30
N THR A 104 -0.35 -9.09 8.30
CA THR A 104 0.42 -10.15 7.64
C THR A 104 0.89 -9.62 6.29
N VAL A 105 2.21 -9.68 6.05
CA VAL A 105 2.81 -9.38 4.75
C VAL A 105 3.66 -10.54 4.27
N TYR A 106 3.92 -10.57 2.97
CA TYR A 106 4.95 -11.42 2.38
C TYR A 106 6.03 -10.51 1.80
N LYS A 107 7.27 -10.63 2.29
CA LYS A 107 8.40 -9.87 1.75
C LYS A 107 9.11 -10.67 0.67
N ILE A 108 9.67 -9.94 -0.29
CA ILE A 108 10.58 -10.46 -1.29
C ILE A 108 11.70 -9.45 -1.51
N SER A 109 12.94 -9.93 -1.54
CA SER A 109 14.10 -9.08 -1.82
C SER A 109 14.13 -8.69 -3.29
N ARG A 110 14.73 -7.55 -3.61
CA ARG A 110 14.94 -7.12 -5.00
C ARG A 110 15.67 -8.18 -5.85
N SER A 111 16.73 -8.79 -5.34
CA SER A 111 17.50 -9.81 -6.06
C SER A 111 16.63 -11.03 -6.42
N ASN A 112 15.90 -11.58 -5.44
CA ASN A 112 14.95 -12.67 -5.68
C ASN A 112 13.86 -12.28 -6.68
N MET A 113 13.38 -11.03 -6.63
CA MET A 113 12.40 -10.55 -7.60
C MET A 113 12.99 -10.53 -9.02
N GLU A 114 14.17 -9.95 -9.21
CA GLU A 114 14.85 -9.90 -10.51
C GLU A 114 15.11 -11.30 -11.07
N GLU A 115 15.52 -12.25 -10.24
CA GLU A 115 15.70 -13.66 -10.62
C GLU A 115 14.38 -14.31 -11.06
N LEU A 116 13.29 -14.12 -10.29
CA LEU A 116 11.96 -14.63 -10.66
C LEU A 116 11.45 -14.05 -11.98
N LEU A 117 11.70 -12.77 -12.25
CA LEU A 117 11.30 -12.14 -13.51
C LEU A 117 12.04 -12.75 -14.71
N GLN A 118 13.31 -13.13 -14.53
CA GLN A 118 14.10 -13.81 -15.56
C GLN A 118 13.66 -15.26 -15.78
N GLU A 119 13.42 -16.00 -14.70
CA GLU A 119 13.05 -17.42 -14.77
C GLU A 119 11.57 -17.63 -15.16
N ILE A 120 10.71 -16.67 -14.83
CA ILE A 120 9.27 -16.73 -15.02
C ILE A 120 8.79 -15.44 -15.73
N PRO A 121 9.00 -15.32 -17.07
CA PRO A 121 8.75 -14.06 -17.79
C PRO A 121 7.31 -13.53 -17.70
N GLN A 122 6.33 -14.41 -17.45
CA GLN A 122 4.94 -14.00 -17.23
C GLN A 122 4.76 -13.09 -16.01
N LEU A 123 5.65 -13.17 -15.01
CA LEU A 123 5.65 -12.28 -13.86
C LEU A 123 5.95 -10.83 -14.26
N GLU A 124 6.69 -10.58 -15.34
CA GLU A 124 6.88 -9.21 -15.83
C GLU A 124 5.55 -8.56 -16.22
N THR A 125 4.68 -9.29 -16.91
CA THR A 125 3.34 -8.78 -17.26
C THR A 125 2.50 -8.53 -16.02
N PHE A 126 2.57 -9.42 -15.03
CA PHE A 126 1.87 -9.26 -13.77
C PHE A 126 2.32 -7.99 -13.03
N PHE A 127 3.63 -7.83 -12.80
CA PHE A 127 4.17 -6.67 -12.09
C PHE A 127 4.00 -5.38 -12.88
N ARG A 128 4.15 -5.40 -14.20
CA ARG A 128 3.88 -4.24 -15.06
C ARG A 128 2.44 -3.75 -14.88
N LYS A 129 1.44 -4.64 -14.98
CA LYS A 129 0.02 -4.27 -14.77
C LYS A 129 -0.24 -3.72 -13.36
N LYS A 130 0.38 -4.30 -12.33
CA LYS A 130 0.27 -3.79 -10.95
C LYS A 130 0.88 -2.38 -10.83
N MET A 131 2.06 -2.15 -11.42
CA MET A 131 2.71 -0.84 -11.45
C MET A 131 1.93 0.20 -12.25
N GLU A 132 1.36 -0.16 -13.40
CA GLU A 132 0.46 0.71 -14.19
C GLU A 132 -0.73 1.18 -13.36
N GLY A 133 -1.38 0.26 -12.64
CA GLY A 133 -2.51 0.59 -11.76
C GLY A 133 -2.10 1.50 -10.60
N ALA A 134 -0.96 1.24 -9.97
CA ALA A 134 -0.42 2.08 -8.90
C ALA A 134 -0.09 3.50 -9.42
N PHE A 135 0.60 3.59 -10.56
CA PHE A 135 0.97 4.85 -11.20
C PHE A 135 -0.27 5.69 -11.55
N ALA A 136 -1.26 5.08 -12.20
CA ALA A 136 -2.52 5.76 -12.53
C ALA A 136 -3.25 6.25 -11.27
N SER A 137 -3.22 5.48 -10.18
CA SER A 137 -3.81 5.87 -8.89
C SER A 137 -3.10 7.06 -8.26
N PHE A 138 -1.76 7.08 -8.29
CA PHE A 138 -0.96 8.23 -7.85
C PHE A 138 -1.27 9.48 -8.68
N GLN A 139 -1.33 9.36 -10.01
CA GLN A 139 -1.65 10.48 -10.89
C GLN A 139 -3.06 11.04 -10.63
N LYS A 140 -4.06 10.16 -10.49
CA LYS A 140 -5.43 10.58 -10.11
C LYS A 140 -5.45 11.34 -8.78
N ARG A 141 -4.65 10.90 -7.79
CA ARG A 141 -4.57 11.57 -6.49
C ARG A 141 -3.93 12.95 -6.59
N ILE A 142 -2.87 13.11 -7.39
CA ILE A 142 -2.26 14.42 -7.65
C ILE A 142 -3.30 15.36 -8.26
N LEU A 143 -4.00 14.93 -9.31
CA LEU A 143 -5.06 15.72 -9.93
C LEU A 143 -6.17 16.08 -8.93
N ALA A 144 -6.64 15.11 -8.13
CA ALA A 144 -7.62 15.34 -7.09
C ALA A 144 -7.16 16.40 -6.06
N SER A 145 -5.89 16.37 -5.66
CA SER A 145 -5.35 17.37 -4.74
C SER A 145 -5.35 18.79 -5.31
N LEU A 146 -5.24 18.93 -6.63
CA LEU A 146 -5.18 20.21 -7.34
C LEU A 146 -6.56 20.76 -7.71
N SER A 147 -7.51 19.89 -8.06
CA SER A 147 -8.79 20.33 -8.66
C SER A 147 -10.03 20.05 -7.80
N GLN A 148 -9.97 19.11 -6.85
CA GLN A 148 -11.13 18.73 -6.06
C GLN A 148 -11.18 19.47 -4.73
N THR A 149 -12.39 19.71 -4.25
CA THR A 149 -12.66 20.17 -2.88
C THR A 149 -12.30 19.10 -1.85
N ALA A 150 -12.10 19.52 -0.61
CA ALA A 150 -11.83 18.60 0.50
C ALA A 150 -12.95 17.55 0.69
N ARG A 151 -14.21 17.92 0.43
CA ARG A 151 -15.37 17.03 0.52
C ARG A 151 -15.31 15.95 -0.56
N GLU A 152 -15.03 16.31 -1.81
CA GLU A 152 -14.90 15.36 -2.92
C GLU A 152 -13.74 14.39 -2.68
N ARG A 153 -12.59 14.89 -2.22
CA ARG A 153 -11.45 14.03 -1.86
C ARG A 153 -11.81 13.04 -0.75
N TYR A 154 -12.56 13.49 0.26
CA TYR A 154 -13.03 12.61 1.33
C TYR A 154 -14.00 11.53 0.84
N LEU A 155 -14.96 11.87 -0.03
CA LEU A 155 -15.87 10.90 -0.64
C LEU A 155 -15.13 9.87 -1.51
N SER A 156 -14.13 10.32 -2.28
CA SER A 156 -13.27 9.43 -3.04
C SER A 156 -12.44 8.51 -2.12
N PHE A 157 -11.97 9.03 -0.98
CA PHE A 157 -11.22 8.26 0.01
C PHE A 157 -12.04 7.11 0.60
N ILE A 158 -13.25 7.35 1.09
CA ILE A 158 -14.09 6.30 1.68
C ILE A 158 -14.57 5.26 0.64
N THR A 159 -14.62 5.65 -0.65
CA THR A 159 -14.89 4.73 -1.76
C THR A 159 -13.68 3.86 -2.08
N THR A 160 -12.47 4.44 -2.07
CA THR A 160 -11.21 3.73 -2.36
C THR A 160 -10.82 2.80 -1.23
N TYR A 161 -11.10 3.19 0.01
CA TYR A 161 -10.74 2.46 1.22
C TYR A 161 -11.99 2.19 2.07
N PRO A 162 -12.82 1.20 1.69
CA PRO A 162 -14.00 0.84 2.46
C PRO A 162 -13.64 0.51 3.91
N ASN A 163 -14.40 1.04 4.86
CA ASN A 163 -14.24 0.79 6.31
C ASN A 163 -12.91 1.24 6.95
N ILE A 164 -12.00 1.88 6.21
CA ILE A 164 -10.68 2.28 6.75
C ILE A 164 -10.77 3.22 7.94
N GLU A 165 -11.86 3.98 8.02
CA GLU A 165 -12.13 4.94 9.09
C GLU A 165 -12.29 4.27 10.47
N GLN A 166 -12.58 2.96 10.50
CA GLN A 166 -12.68 2.19 11.74
C GLN A 166 -11.30 1.87 12.32
N SER A 167 -10.27 1.81 11.47
CA SER A 167 -8.91 1.40 11.87
C SER A 167 -7.93 2.56 11.95
N VAL A 168 -8.16 3.65 11.20
CA VAL A 168 -7.21 4.74 11.03
C VAL A 168 -7.57 5.97 11.87
N LYS A 169 -6.57 6.55 12.55
CA LYS A 169 -6.73 7.79 13.33
C LYS A 169 -7.08 8.98 12.41
N ASN A 170 -7.95 9.88 12.90
CA ASN A 170 -8.42 11.04 12.13
C ASN A 170 -7.29 11.93 11.57
N TYR A 171 -6.19 12.12 12.31
CA TYR A 171 -5.10 12.95 11.81
C TYR A 171 -4.34 12.31 10.64
N HIS A 172 -4.27 10.97 10.57
CA HIS A 172 -3.69 10.29 9.40
C HIS A 172 -4.55 10.53 8.15
N ILE A 173 -5.87 10.46 8.31
CA ILE A 173 -6.84 10.70 7.23
C ILE A 173 -6.77 12.17 6.79
N ALA A 174 -6.76 13.10 7.75
CA ALA A 174 -6.64 14.53 7.47
C ALA A 174 -5.34 14.85 6.71
N SER A 175 -4.21 14.27 7.16
CA SER A 175 -2.91 14.38 6.48
C SER A 175 -2.96 13.81 5.05
N TYR A 176 -3.55 12.63 4.84
CA TYR A 176 -3.72 12.04 3.51
C TYR A 176 -4.56 12.92 2.57
N LEU A 177 -5.59 13.58 3.10
CA LEU A 177 -6.48 14.45 2.34
C LEU A 177 -5.93 15.87 2.14
N GLY A 178 -4.81 16.21 2.78
CA GLY A 178 -4.23 17.56 2.76
C GLY A 178 -5.12 18.60 3.46
N ILE A 179 -5.77 18.24 4.56
CA ILE A 179 -6.66 19.12 5.34
C ILE A 179 -6.39 19.00 6.84
N THR A 180 -7.01 19.88 7.63
CA THR A 180 -6.94 19.78 9.10
C THR A 180 -7.95 18.78 9.67
N THR A 181 -7.74 18.34 10.90
CA THR A 181 -8.65 17.47 11.65
C THR A 181 -10.03 18.11 11.87
N GLU A 182 -10.09 19.42 12.05
CA GLU A 182 -11.32 20.20 12.20
C GLU A 182 -12.08 20.23 10.87
N SER A 183 -11.36 20.44 9.76
CA SER A 183 -11.91 20.43 8.40
C SER A 183 -12.53 19.08 8.08
N LEU A 184 -11.82 17.98 8.38
CA LEU A 184 -12.33 16.62 8.24
C LEU A 184 -13.60 16.39 9.08
N SER A 185 -13.59 16.85 10.34
CA SER A 185 -14.74 16.70 11.24
C SER A 185 -15.97 17.46 10.73
N ARG A 186 -15.78 18.66 10.17
CA ARG A 186 -16.85 19.45 9.55
C ARG A 186 -17.44 18.74 8.34
N ILE A 187 -16.60 18.25 7.43
CA ILE A 187 -17.03 17.53 6.22
C ILE A 187 -17.88 16.31 6.56
N ARG A 188 -17.44 15.51 7.55
CA ARG A 188 -18.19 14.33 8.01
C ARG A 188 -19.56 14.69 8.56
N LYS A 189 -19.66 15.77 9.36
CA LYS A 189 -20.95 16.26 9.86
C LYS A 189 -21.87 16.67 8.72
N GLU A 190 -21.38 17.43 7.75
CA GLU A 190 -22.19 17.85 6.60
C GLU A 190 -22.73 16.65 5.81
N ILE A 191 -21.91 15.64 5.55
CA ILE A 191 -22.32 14.42 4.82
C ILE A 191 -23.38 13.64 5.60
N ALA A 192 -23.20 13.47 6.92
CA ALA A 192 -24.18 12.77 7.75
C ALA A 192 -25.55 13.47 7.74
N HIS A 193 -25.60 14.80 7.70
CA HIS A 193 -26.87 15.54 7.59
C HIS A 193 -27.49 15.43 6.19
N SER A 194 -26.68 15.45 5.12
CA SER A 194 -27.17 15.30 3.74
C SER A 194 -27.71 13.89 3.43
N SER A 195 -27.33 12.87 4.20
CA SER A 195 -27.74 11.46 3.99
C SER A 195 -29.08 11.12 4.66
N VAL A 196 -29.60 12.04 5.49
CA VAL A 196 -30.83 11.89 6.29
C VAL A 196 -31.94 12.79 5.72
N SER A 197 -31.71 13.41 4.55
CA SER A 197 -32.67 14.24 3.81
C SER A 197 -33.06 13.53 2.50
#